data_AF-A0A7D9L376-F1
#
_entry.id   AF-A0A7D9L376-F1
#
_cell.length_a   1.000
_cell.length_b   1.000
_cell.length_c   1.000
_cell.angle_alpha   90.00
_cell.angle_beta   90.00
_cell.angle_gamma   90.00
#
_symmetry.space_group_name_H-M   'P 1'
#
loop_
_entity.id
_entity.type
_entity.pdbx_description
1 polymer ?
#
loop_
_entity_poly.entity_id
_entity_poly.type
_entity_poly.pdbx_seq_one_letter_code
_entity_poly.pdbx_strand_id
1 'polypeptide(L)'
;MAAETEYIENEEFYTNLLLSLEKDGQNLASATNDDGKYILPKPGFVIKTKNEADEKIFINILSSCELPSPKDISEVELQQLLEDPDGTQFKVPLALGEPHAETDKSGKGVYS
;
A
#
# COMPACT_ATOMS: atom_id res chain seq x y z
N MET A 1 -30.98 21.82 -25.26
CA MET A 1 -31.73 21.08 -24.22
C MET A 1 -31.50 19.58 -24.39
N ALA A 2 -30.23 19.15 -24.46
CA ALA A 2 -29.82 17.76 -24.73
C ALA A 2 -28.66 17.29 -23.82
N ALA A 3 -28.03 18.20 -23.08
CA ALA A 3 -26.94 17.88 -22.17
C ALA A 3 -27.43 17.33 -20.82
N GLU A 4 -28.61 17.77 -20.34
CA GLU A 4 -29.14 17.31 -19.05
C GLU A 4 -29.56 15.84 -19.04
N THR A 5 -29.93 15.28 -20.20
CA THR A 5 -30.41 13.90 -20.30
C THR A 5 -29.28 12.86 -20.24
N GLU A 6 -28.07 13.21 -20.71
CA GLU A 6 -26.89 12.31 -20.68
C GLU A 6 -26.26 12.18 -19.28
N TYR A 7 -26.43 13.16 -18.39
CA TYR A 7 -25.91 13.08 -17.02
C TYR A 7 -26.74 12.16 -16.11
N ILE A 8 -28.05 12.04 -16.38
CA ILE A 8 -28.98 11.27 -15.52
C ILE A 8 -28.83 9.76 -15.75
N GLU A 9 -28.65 9.30 -17.00
CA GLU A 9 -28.47 7.87 -17.31
C GLU A 9 -27.19 7.28 -16.67
N ASN A 10 -26.18 8.11 -16.46
CA ASN A 10 -24.93 7.69 -15.83
C ASN A 10 -25.07 7.45 -14.32
N GLU A 11 -25.91 8.20 -13.60
CA GLU A 11 -26.08 8.00 -12.15
C GLU A 11 -26.72 6.65 -11.82
N GLU A 12 -27.73 6.23 -12.58
CA GLU A 12 -28.33 4.90 -12.38
C GLU A 12 -27.33 3.79 -12.69
N PHE A 13 -26.49 3.96 -13.71
CA PHE A 13 -25.43 3.01 -14.02
C PHE A 13 -24.41 2.89 -12.88
N TYR A 14 -23.91 4.01 -12.34
CA TYR A 14 -22.97 4.00 -11.22
C TYR A 14 -23.59 3.44 -9.94
N THR A 15 -24.85 3.77 -9.68
CA THR A 15 -25.59 3.26 -8.53
C THR A 15 -25.76 1.74 -8.63
N ASN A 16 -26.17 1.24 -9.79
CA ASN A 16 -26.30 -0.20 -10.04
C ASN A 16 -24.95 -0.93 -9.97
N LEU A 17 -23.86 -0.30 -10.44
CA LEU A 17 -22.51 -0.85 -10.33
C LEU A 17 -22.06 -0.96 -8.86
N LEU A 18 -22.25 0.10 -8.06
CA LEU A 18 -21.95 0.10 -6.63
C LEU A 18 -22.77 -0.96 -5.87
N LEU A 19 -24.08 -1.04 -6.15
CA LEU A 19 -24.97 -2.06 -5.60
C LEU A 19 -24.56 -3.48 -5.98
N SER A 20 -24.07 -3.70 -7.20
CA SER A 20 -23.57 -5.00 -7.63
C SER A 20 -22.29 -5.42 -6.90
N LEU A 21 -21.37 -4.47 -6.69
CA LEU A 21 -20.13 -4.70 -5.94
C LEU A 21 -20.41 -5.01 -4.46
N GLU A 22 -21.38 -4.35 -3.83
CA GLU A 22 -21.80 -4.66 -2.46
C GLU A 22 -22.43 -6.06 -2.35
N LYS A 23 -23.18 -6.49 -3.39
CA LYS A 23 -23.83 -7.80 -3.44
C LYS A 23 -22.82 -8.94 -3.65
N ASP A 24 -21.81 -8.70 -4.48
CA ASP A 24 -20.74 -9.66 -4.77
C ASP A 24 -19.66 -9.67 -3.66
N GLY A 25 -19.55 -8.58 -2.88
CA GLY A 25 -18.72 -8.48 -1.68
C GLY A 25 -19.09 -9.45 -0.55
N GLN A 26 -20.25 -10.11 -0.63
CA GLN A 26 -20.64 -11.18 0.29
C GLN A 26 -20.23 -12.59 -0.19
N ASN A 27 -19.66 -12.75 -1.39
CA ASN A 27 -19.20 -14.04 -1.93
C ASN A 27 -17.69 -14.11 -2.25
N LEU A 28 -16.90 -13.09 -1.89
CA LEU A 28 -15.43 -13.14 -1.97
C LEU A 28 -14.77 -13.49 -0.62
N ALA A 29 -15.54 -13.99 0.36
CA ALA A 29 -15.04 -14.39 1.67
C ALA A 29 -14.82 -15.92 1.81
N SER A 30 -15.00 -16.70 0.73
CA SER A 30 -15.02 -18.16 0.83
C SER A 30 -14.37 -18.87 -0.36
N ALA A 31 -13.11 -18.53 -0.64
CA ALA A 31 -12.28 -19.33 -1.56
C ALA A 31 -10.77 -19.38 -1.21
N THR A 32 -10.37 -18.97 0.00
CA THR A 32 -9.04 -19.28 0.54
C THR A 32 -9.20 -19.60 2.03
N ASN A 33 -8.62 -20.71 2.50
CA ASN A 33 -8.36 -20.89 3.93
C ASN A 33 -7.21 -19.93 4.28
N ASP A 34 -7.48 -18.62 4.26
CA ASP A 34 -6.53 -17.58 4.60
C ASP A 34 -6.85 -17.14 6.02
N ASP A 35 -6.10 -17.66 6.98
CA ASP A 35 -6.10 -17.17 8.37
C ASP A 35 -5.45 -15.76 8.48
N GLY A 36 -5.28 -15.06 7.35
CA GLY A 36 -4.78 -13.71 7.24
C GLY A 36 -5.65 -12.72 7.97
N LYS A 37 -5.01 -11.87 8.79
CA LYS A 37 -5.68 -10.76 9.46
C LYS A 37 -5.59 -9.51 8.59
N TYR A 38 -6.73 -8.91 8.26
CA TYR A 38 -6.76 -7.58 7.67
C TYR A 38 -6.31 -6.53 8.70
N ILE A 39 -5.33 -5.71 8.33
CA ILE A 39 -4.72 -4.70 9.20
C ILE A 39 -4.71 -3.38 8.44
N LEU A 40 -5.33 -2.34 9.02
CA LEU A 40 -5.20 -0.98 8.52
C LEU A 40 -4.02 -0.30 9.25
N PRO A 41 -2.88 -0.03 8.57
CA PRO A 41 -1.71 0.54 9.21
C PRO A 41 -1.90 2.03 9.52
N LYS A 42 -1.18 2.51 10.53
CA LYS A 42 -1.11 3.93 10.88
C LYS A 42 -0.14 4.65 9.94
N PRO A 43 -0.55 5.77 9.32
CA PRO A 43 0.34 6.60 8.51
C PRO A 43 1.55 7.10 9.31
N GLY A 44 2.73 7.03 8.69
CA GLY A 44 3.97 7.61 9.19
C GLY A 44 4.43 8.75 8.28
N PHE A 45 5.36 8.44 7.38
CA PHE A 45 5.93 9.42 6.44
C PHE A 45 6.14 8.82 5.06
N VAL A 46 6.40 9.68 4.07
CA VAL A 46 6.60 9.27 2.67
C VAL A 46 8.02 9.63 2.25
N ILE A 47 8.72 8.67 1.67
CA ILE A 47 10.03 8.88 1.03
C ILE A 47 9.78 9.11 -0.45
N LYS A 48 10.34 10.19 -0.99
CA LYS A 48 10.36 10.46 -2.42
C LYS A 48 11.74 10.15 -2.96
N THR A 49 11.83 9.23 -3.92
CA THR A 49 13.08 8.83 -4.56
C THR A 49 12.89 8.64 -6.07
N LYS A 50 13.91 8.11 -6.75
CA LYS A 50 13.85 7.72 -8.15
C LYS A 50 14.44 6.32 -8.36
N ASN A 51 13.97 5.60 -9.38
CA ASN A 51 14.60 4.36 -9.82
C ASN A 51 15.81 4.61 -10.74
N GLU A 52 16.41 3.52 -11.23
CA GLU A 52 17.51 3.52 -12.20
C GLU A 52 17.15 4.23 -13.52
N ALA A 53 15.86 4.30 -13.87
CA ALA A 53 15.34 4.99 -15.05
C ALA A 53 15.00 6.48 -14.80
N ASP A 54 15.38 7.04 -13.65
CA ASP A 54 15.09 8.42 -13.22
C ASP A 54 13.59 8.74 -13.06
N GLU A 55 12.75 7.70 -12.92
CA GLU A 55 11.31 7.83 -12.69
C GLU A 55 11.02 8.05 -11.20
N LYS A 56 10.07 8.94 -10.92
CA LYS A 56 9.71 9.30 -9.53
C LYS A 56 8.94 8.16 -8.87
N ILE A 57 9.42 7.75 -7.70
CA ILE A 57 8.78 6.75 -6.85
C ILE A 57 8.52 7.36 -5.46
N PHE A 58 7.38 7.00 -4.90
CA PHE A 58 7.05 7.26 -3.51
C PHE A 58 7.11 5.94 -2.72
N ILE A 59 7.55 6.00 -1.47
CA ILE A 59 7.54 4.85 -0.57
C ILE A 59 6.86 5.29 0.72
N ASN A 60 5.70 4.72 0.99
CA ASN A 60 4.92 5.00 2.18
C ASN A 60 5.46 4.18 3.37
N ILE A 61 6.04 4.87 4.35
CA ILE A 61 6.48 4.25 5.60
C ILE A 61 5.34 4.35 6.61
N LEU A 62 4.70 3.21 6.84
CA LEU A 62 3.55 3.04 7.72
C LEU A 62 3.93 2.15 8.92
N SER A 63 3.13 2.14 9.97
CA SER A 63 3.37 1.31 11.16
C SER A 63 2.11 0.58 11.61
N SER A 64 2.28 -0.60 12.20
CA SER A 64 1.18 -1.33 12.82
C SER A 64 1.67 -2.05 14.07
N CYS A 65 0.86 -2.01 15.13
CA CYS A 65 1.12 -2.76 16.37
C CYS A 65 0.89 -4.27 16.20
N GLU A 66 0.34 -4.70 15.06
CA GLU A 66 0.08 -6.10 14.73
C GLU A 66 1.31 -6.79 14.12
N LEU A 67 2.28 -6.00 13.61
CA LEU A 67 3.56 -6.54 13.18
C LEU A 67 4.45 -6.79 14.40
N PRO A 68 5.18 -7.92 14.44
CA PRO A 68 6.13 -8.18 15.52
C PRO A 68 7.24 -7.14 15.49
N SER A 69 7.63 -6.63 16.67
CA SER A 69 8.77 -5.72 16.78
C SER A 69 10.07 -6.45 16.41
N PRO A 70 11.04 -5.77 15.78
CA PRO A 70 12.38 -6.32 15.60
C PRO A 70 13.04 -6.56 16.97
N LYS A 71 14.15 -7.32 16.96
CA LYS A 71 14.96 -7.52 18.15
C LYS A 71 15.50 -6.16 18.63
N ASP A 72 15.41 -5.89 19.93
CA ASP A 72 16.06 -4.72 20.52
C ASP A 72 17.59 -4.87 20.42
N ILE A 73 18.23 -3.89 19.79
CA ILE A 73 19.68 -3.79 19.68
C ILE A 73 20.08 -2.33 19.91
N SER A 74 21.30 -2.11 20.40
CA SER A 74 21.85 -0.76 20.50
C SER A 74 22.32 -0.24 19.13
N GLU A 75 22.46 1.09 19.02
CA GLU A 75 22.97 1.72 17.80
C GLU A 75 24.40 1.29 17.46
N VAL A 76 25.24 1.09 18.49
CA VAL A 76 26.63 0.61 18.32
C VAL A 76 26.65 -0.81 17.78
N GLU A 77 25.81 -1.70 18.30
CA GLU A 77 25.69 -3.08 17.80
C GLU A 77 25.14 -3.11 16.38
N LEU A 78 24.16 -2.25 16.06
CA LEU A 78 23.63 -2.12 14.70
C LEU A 78 24.73 -1.70 13.72
N GLN A 79 25.56 -0.71 14.08
CA GLN A 79 26.65 -0.27 13.25
C GLN A 79 27.66 -1.39 12.97
N GLN A 80 28.04 -2.15 14.02
CA GLN A 80 28.94 -3.29 13.88
C GLN A 80 28.37 -4.36 12.94
N LEU A 81 27.06 -4.62 13.01
CA LEU A 81 26.39 -5.59 12.12
C LEU A 81 26.32 -5.14 10.66
N LEU A 82 26.26 -3.83 10.40
CA LEU A 82 26.28 -3.28 9.04
C LEU A 82 27.68 -3.33 8.40
N GLU A 83 28.73 -3.30 9.22
CA GLU A 83 30.13 -3.42 8.79
C GLU A 83 30.55 -4.90 8.57
N ASP A 84 29.78 -5.84 9.12
CA ASP A 84 30.02 -7.28 8.96
C ASP A 84 29.67 -7.74 7.53
N PRO A 85 30.62 -8.32 6.76
CA PRO A 85 30.36 -8.82 5.41
C PRO A 85 29.29 -9.94 5.35
N ASP A 86 29.02 -10.64 6.45
CA ASP A 86 27.98 -11.67 6.54
C ASP A 86 26.64 -11.13 7.08
N GLY A 87 26.48 -9.79 7.14
CA GLY A 87 25.46 -8.94 7.78
C GLY A 87 23.97 -9.26 7.58
N THR A 88 23.57 -10.50 7.85
CA THR A 88 22.20 -11.05 7.71
C THR A 88 21.58 -11.40 9.06
N GLN A 89 22.28 -11.09 10.16
CA GLN A 89 21.89 -11.48 11.52
C GLN A 89 20.75 -10.63 12.10
N PHE A 90 20.59 -9.39 11.63
CA PHE A 90 19.50 -8.51 12.05
C PHE A 90 18.34 -8.54 11.06
N LYS A 91 17.13 -8.76 11.56
CA LYS A 91 15.91 -8.86 10.75
C LYS A 91 14.88 -7.87 11.26
N VAL A 92 14.33 -7.09 10.34
CA VAL A 92 13.22 -6.18 10.60
C VAL A 92 11.96 -6.76 9.95
N PRO A 93 10.96 -7.19 10.75
CA PRO A 93 9.68 -7.61 10.21
C PRO A 93 8.99 -6.42 9.54
N LEU A 94 8.59 -6.58 8.28
CA LEU A 94 7.88 -5.57 7.52
C LEU A 94 6.91 -6.22 6.55
N ALA A 95 5.87 -5.48 6.17
CA ALA A 95 4.96 -5.85 5.10
C ALA A 95 5.28 -4.98 3.88
N LEU A 96 5.49 -5.61 2.72
CA LEU A 96 5.63 -4.91 1.44
C LEU A 96 4.28 -4.95 0.73
N GLY A 97 3.68 -3.77 0.54
CA GLY A 97 2.47 -3.64 -0.25
C GLY A 97 2.74 -3.83 -1.74
N GLU A 98 1.68 -4.11 -2.50
CA GLU A 98 1.78 -4.14 -3.96
C GLU A 98 2.01 -2.71 -4.49
N PRO A 99 2.88 -2.56 -5.52
CA PRO A 99 3.05 -1.28 -6.19
C PRO A 99 1.73 -0.77 -6.76
N HIS A 100 1.42 0.50 -6.57
CA HIS A 100 0.21 1.11 -7.11
C HIS A 100 0.49 2.48 -7.74
N ALA A 101 -0.33 2.83 -8.74
CA ALA A 101 -0.20 4.08 -9.45
C ALA A 101 -0.90 5.21 -8.69
N GLU A 102 -0.20 6.32 -8.48
CA GLU A 102 -0.71 7.56 -7.92
C GLU A 102 -0.45 8.73 -8.87
N THR A 103 -1.06 9.88 -8.58
CA THR A 103 -0.83 11.12 -9.32
C THR A 103 -0.02 12.09 -8.47
N ASP A 104 1.10 12.58 -8.99
CA ASP A 104 1.89 13.58 -8.30
C ASP A 104 1.27 14.99 -8.37
N LYS A 105 1.87 15.95 -7.66
CA LYS A 105 1.41 17.35 -7.66
C LYS A 105 1.41 18.04 -9.03
N SER A 106 2.12 17.47 -10.02
CA SER A 106 2.21 17.97 -11.39
C SER A 106 1.23 17.26 -12.33
N GLY A 107 0.39 16.36 -11.82
CA GLY A 107 -0.55 15.58 -12.62
C GLY A 107 0.09 14.40 -13.34
N LYS A 108 1.35 14.05 -13.03
CA LYS A 108 2.05 12.91 -13.66
C LYS A 108 1.79 11.64 -12.85
N GLY A 109 1.53 10.54 -13.56
CA GLY A 109 1.47 9.20 -12.98
C GLY A 109 2.82 8.77 -12.40
N VAL A 110 2.79 8.23 -11.18
CA VAL A 110 3.95 7.79 -10.40
C VAL A 110 3.61 6.49 -9.69
N TYR A 111 4.60 5.69 -9.35
CA TYR A 111 4.39 4.51 -8.51
C TYR A 111 4.62 4.84 -7.04
N SER A 112 3.78 4.27 -6.17
CA SER A 112 3.96 4.23 -4.72
C SER A 112 3.90 2.81 -4.17
#